data_AF-A0A8T7K377-F1
#
_entry.id   AF-A0A8T7K377-F1
#
_cell.length_a   1.000
_cell.length_b   1.000
_cell.length_c   1.000
_cell.angle_alpha   90.00
_cell.angle_beta   90.00
_cell.angle_gamma   90.00
#
_symmetry.space_group_name_H-M   'P 1'
#
loop_
_entity.id
_entity.type
_entity.pdbx_description
1 polymer ?
#
loop_
_entity_poly.entity_id
_entity_poly.type
_entity_poly.pdbx_seq_one_letter_code
_entity_poly.pdbx_strand_id
1 'polypeptide(L)'
;MDFKFDVMIMSGVEDGSVLKYNSGSGDGQTSAHKWTLTIGRRDDNDVCLRNDTYISRQHAKLHYENAVWQLEDCNSTNGTFIENPANSFEDTRVNGTIPLQIGQLFRVGRTWLRIQISE
;
A
#
# COMPACT_ATOMS: atom_id res chain seq x y z
N MET A 1 -16.50 -10.55 -5.58
CA MET A 1 -15.71 -11.56 -4.85
C MET A 1 -15.14 -10.88 -3.65
N ASP A 2 -15.45 -11.40 -2.47
CA ASP A 2 -14.90 -10.88 -1.22
C ASP A 2 -13.57 -11.58 -0.96
N PHE A 3 -12.52 -10.80 -0.71
CA PHE A 3 -11.20 -11.31 -0.40
C PHE A 3 -10.65 -10.62 0.85
N LYS A 4 -9.81 -11.35 1.58
CA LYS A 4 -9.16 -10.87 2.80
C LYS A 4 -7.67 -10.83 2.58
N PHE A 5 -7.05 -9.78 3.09
CA PHE A 5 -5.61 -9.61 3.02
C PHE A 5 -5.14 -8.74 4.17
N ASP A 6 -3.85 -8.87 4.45
CA ASP A 6 -3.17 -8.14 5.50
C ASP A 6 -2.17 -7.17 4.87
N VAL A 7 -2.09 -5.96 5.41
CA VAL A 7 -0.98 -5.02 5.17
C VAL A 7 -0.12 -5.01 6.42
N MET A 8 1.10 -5.52 6.29
CA MET A 8 2.08 -5.53 7.37
C MET A 8 2.98 -4.30 7.24
N ILE A 9 3.15 -3.56 8.32
CA ILE A 9 4.13 -2.48 8.43
C ILE A 9 5.48 -3.10 8.79
N MET A 10 6.47 -2.86 7.94
CA MET A 10 7.79 -3.51 7.97
C MET A 10 8.91 -2.55 8.40
N SER A 11 8.59 -1.29 8.70
CA SER A 11 9.53 -0.35 9.28
C SER A 11 8.83 0.83 9.98
N GLY A 12 9.62 1.62 10.72
CA GLY A 12 9.16 2.86 11.35
C GLY A 12 8.64 2.63 12.77
N VAL A 13 7.79 3.55 13.24
CA VAL A 13 7.27 3.54 14.61
C VAL A 13 6.31 2.37 14.85
N GLU A 14 5.60 1.95 13.81
CA GLU A 14 4.57 0.91 13.86
C GLU A 14 5.07 -0.42 13.28
N ASP A 15 6.40 -0.63 13.23
CA ASP A 15 7.03 -1.86 12.73
C ASP A 15 6.44 -3.13 13.37
N GLY A 16 6.15 -4.13 12.54
CA GLY A 16 5.53 -5.39 12.93
C GLY A 16 4.00 -5.35 13.06
N SER A 17 3.37 -4.18 12.93
CA SER A 17 1.91 -4.06 12.97
C SER A 17 1.26 -4.70 11.75
N VAL A 18 0.14 -5.38 11.95
CA VAL A 18 -0.64 -6.03 10.89
C VAL A 18 -2.03 -5.42 10.83
N LEU A 19 -2.35 -4.80 9.70
CA LEU A 19 -3.65 -4.20 9.42
C LEU A 19 -4.43 -5.16 8.52
N LYS A 20 -5.60 -5.59 8.97
CA LYS A 20 -6.42 -6.59 8.26
C LYS A 20 -7.53 -5.90 7.48
N TYR A 21 -7.71 -6.29 6.22
CA TYR A 21 -8.72 -5.72 5.34
C TYR A 21 -9.55 -6.81 4.67
N ASN A 22 -10.81 -6.49 4.42
CA ASN A 22 -11.78 -7.33 3.75
C ASN A 22 -12.59 -6.51 2.76
N SER A 23 -12.48 -6.84 1.47
CA SER A 23 -13.16 -6.10 0.40
C SER A 23 -14.70 -6.14 0.50
N GLY A 24 -15.26 -7.09 1.26
CA GLY A 24 -16.70 -7.24 1.48
C GLY A 24 -17.23 -6.58 2.75
N SER A 25 -16.37 -6.05 3.62
CA SER A 25 -16.76 -5.49 4.93
C SER A 25 -16.82 -3.97 4.97
N GLY A 26 -16.68 -3.32 3.80
CA GLY A 26 -16.66 -1.86 3.69
C GLY A 26 -15.27 -1.24 3.85
N ASP A 27 -14.22 -2.06 3.93
CA ASP A 27 -12.84 -1.57 3.84
C ASP A 27 -12.56 -1.07 2.41
N GLY A 28 -11.87 0.06 2.29
CA GLY A 28 -11.57 0.67 1.00
C GLY A 28 -12.81 1.11 0.22
N GLN A 29 -12.62 1.31 -1.07
CA GLN A 29 -13.63 1.86 -1.98
C GLN A 29 -13.73 0.99 -3.23
N THR A 30 -14.94 0.48 -3.50
CA THR A 30 -15.24 -0.28 -4.72
C THR A 30 -15.78 0.66 -5.80
N SER A 31 -15.20 0.61 -6.99
CA SER A 31 -15.67 1.33 -8.17
C SER A 31 -15.64 0.40 -9.38
N ALA A 32 -16.81 0.03 -9.90
CA ALA A 32 -16.98 -0.92 -11.00
C ALA A 32 -16.23 -2.26 -10.75
N HIS A 33 -15.08 -2.46 -11.42
CA HIS A 33 -14.26 -3.68 -11.31
C HIS A 33 -12.96 -3.46 -10.52
N LYS A 34 -12.79 -2.29 -9.92
CA LYS A 34 -11.60 -1.86 -9.21
C LYS A 34 -11.94 -1.62 -7.74
N TRP A 35 -11.23 -2.30 -6.86
CA TRP A 35 -11.24 -2.01 -5.43
C TRP A 35 -9.99 -1.19 -5.07
N THR A 36 -10.13 -0.17 -4.22
CA THR A 36 -9.04 0.76 -3.89
C THR A 36 -8.94 0.97 -2.39
N LEU A 37 -7.72 0.90 -1.87
CA LEU A 37 -7.34 1.25 -0.52
C LEU A 37 -6.41 2.46 -0.56
N THR A 38 -6.73 3.49 0.21
CA THR A 38 -5.96 4.74 0.28
C THR A 38 -4.90 4.66 1.39
N ILE A 39 -3.71 5.19 1.13
CA ILE A 39 -2.59 5.19 2.07
C ILE A 39 -2.11 6.63 2.27
N GLY A 40 -2.03 7.07 3.52
CA GLY A 40 -1.56 8.41 3.83
C GLY A 40 -1.58 8.73 5.31
N ARG A 41 -1.18 9.97 5.63
CA ARG A 41 -1.08 10.43 7.01
C ARG A 41 -2.39 10.96 7.60
N ARG A 42 -3.36 11.31 6.74
CA ARG A 42 -4.67 11.78 7.22
C ARG A 42 -5.52 10.60 7.68
N ASP A 43 -6.38 10.85 8.68
CA ASP A 43 -7.32 9.89 9.24
C ASP A 43 -8.44 9.45 8.30
N ASP A 44 -8.66 10.16 7.19
CA ASP A 44 -9.59 9.71 6.13
C ASP A 44 -8.97 8.72 5.15
N ASN A 45 -7.69 8.34 5.31
CA ASN A 45 -7.13 7.22 4.54
C ASN A 45 -7.45 5.89 5.23
N ASP A 46 -7.67 4.85 4.43
CA ASP A 46 -7.92 3.50 4.93
C ASP A 46 -6.68 2.95 5.68
N VAL A 47 -5.49 3.15 5.13
CA VAL A 47 -4.20 2.93 5.79
C VAL A 47 -3.67 4.26 6.31
N CYS A 48 -4.01 4.57 7.56
CA CYS A 48 -3.61 5.82 8.21
C CYS A 48 -2.27 5.67 8.95
N LEU A 49 -1.20 6.20 8.38
CA LEU A 49 0.15 6.22 8.97
C LEU A 49 0.41 7.59 9.62
N ARG A 50 -0.35 7.89 10.67
CA ARG A 50 -0.45 9.24 11.28
C ARG A 50 0.90 9.78 11.80
N ASN A 51 1.76 8.89 12.28
CA ASN A 51 2.99 9.26 12.99
C ASN A 51 4.20 9.49 12.07
N ASP A 52 4.14 9.09 10.80
CA ASP A 52 5.24 9.25 9.86
C ASP A 52 5.16 10.60 9.13
N THR A 53 5.99 11.56 9.52
CA THR A 53 6.05 12.91 8.91
C THR A 53 6.53 12.91 7.46
N TYR A 54 7.15 11.83 6.98
CA TYR A 54 7.55 11.66 5.59
C TYR A 54 6.40 11.17 4.70
N ILE A 55 5.24 10.88 5.29
CA ILE A 55 4.06 10.46 4.54
C ILE A 55 3.16 11.68 4.26
N SER A 56 2.89 11.89 2.97
CA SER A 56 1.89 12.84 2.49
C SER A 56 0.51 12.56 3.06
N ARG A 57 -0.31 13.60 3.12
CA ARG A 57 -1.70 13.52 3.58
C ARG A 57 -2.52 12.47 2.83
N GLN A 58 -2.39 12.45 1.51
CA GLN A 58 -2.80 11.37 0.61
C GLN A 58 -1.52 11.01 -0.15
N HIS A 59 -1.01 9.80 0.02
CA HIS A 59 0.35 9.47 -0.44
C HIS A 59 0.32 8.49 -1.60
N ALA A 60 -0.36 7.38 -1.41
CA ALA A 60 -0.43 6.30 -2.37
C ALA A 60 -1.81 5.66 -2.35
N LYS A 61 -2.11 4.91 -3.39
CA LYS A 61 -3.28 4.05 -3.47
C LYS A 61 -2.85 2.66 -3.84
N LEU A 62 -3.50 1.70 -3.21
CA LEU A 62 -3.40 0.31 -3.54
C LEU A 62 -4.69 -0.10 -4.24
N HIS A 63 -4.58 -0.72 -5.40
CA HIS A 63 -5.71 -1.16 -6.19
C HIS A 63 -5.70 -2.66 -6.34
N TYR A 64 -6.90 -3.22 -6.44
CA TYR A 64 -7.11 -4.58 -6.86
C TYR A 64 -8.11 -4.59 -8.02
N GLU A 65 -7.63 -5.01 -9.19
CA GLU A 65 -8.41 -5.08 -10.43
C GLU A 65 -7.93 -6.29 -11.24
N ASN A 66 -8.86 -7.04 -11.85
CA ASN A 66 -8.54 -8.20 -12.69
C ASN A 66 -7.60 -9.23 -12.01
N ALA A 67 -7.78 -9.46 -10.72
CA ALA A 67 -6.95 -10.33 -9.88
C ALA A 67 -5.48 -9.89 -9.72
N VAL A 68 -5.16 -8.63 -10.05
CA VAL A 68 -3.82 -8.05 -9.94
C VAL A 68 -3.83 -6.92 -8.92
N TRP A 69 -2.87 -6.96 -7.99
CA TRP A 69 -2.58 -5.85 -7.11
C TRP A 69 -1.75 -4.80 -7.85
N GLN A 70 -2.09 -3.54 -7.65
CA GLN A 70 -1.39 -2.42 -8.26
C GLN A 70 -1.15 -1.30 -7.26
N LEU A 71 0.01 -0.67 -7.33
CA LEU A 71 0.41 0.45 -6.49
C LEU A 71 0.49 1.72 -7.33
N GLU A 72 -0.09 2.81 -6.82
CA GLU A 72 -0.08 4.13 -7.44
C GLU A 72 0.46 5.17 -6.45
N ASP A 73 1.42 5.98 -6.88
CA ASP A 73 1.85 7.18 -6.15
C ASP A 73 0.92 8.36 -6.46
N CYS A 74 0.40 9.03 -5.44
CA CYS A 74 -0.50 10.18 -5.59
C CYS A 74 0.24 11.52 -5.61
N ASN A 75 1.32 11.64 -6.39
CA ASN A 75 2.21 12.80 -6.41
C ASN A 75 2.74 13.15 -5.01
N SER A 76 3.20 12.14 -4.28
CA SER A 76 3.67 12.29 -2.92
C SER A 76 4.99 13.07 -2.85
N THR A 77 5.28 13.66 -1.68
CA THR A 77 6.49 14.48 -1.51
C THR A 77 7.76 13.62 -1.49
N ASN A 78 7.71 12.47 -0.81
CA ASN A 78 8.89 11.60 -0.64
C ASN A 78 8.89 10.40 -1.60
N GLY A 79 7.83 10.22 -2.39
CA GLY A 79 7.70 9.15 -3.36
C GLY A 79 7.25 7.82 -2.75
N THR A 80 6.71 6.99 -3.64
CA THR A 80 6.41 5.58 -3.41
C THR A 80 7.37 4.72 -4.22
N PHE A 81 7.80 3.59 -3.68
CA PHE A 81 8.77 2.69 -4.31
C PHE A 81 8.36 1.23 -4.11
N ILE A 82 8.85 0.34 -4.97
CA ILE A 82 8.76 -1.12 -4.79
C ILE A 82 10.16 -1.71 -4.69
N GLU A 83 10.30 -2.84 -3.99
CA GLU A 83 11.56 -3.58 -3.99
C GLU A 83 11.95 -3.97 -5.41
N ASN A 84 13.25 -3.96 -5.68
CA ASN A 84 13.79 -4.45 -6.93
C ASN A 84 14.45 -5.81 -6.68
N PRO A 85 13.83 -6.92 -7.12
CA PRO A 85 14.42 -8.25 -6.94
C PRO A 85 15.72 -8.45 -7.74
N ALA A 86 15.97 -7.65 -8.78
CA ALA A 86 17.21 -7.70 -9.56
C ALA A 86 18.35 -6.89 -8.92
N ASN A 87 18.04 -5.91 -8.06
CA ASN A 87 19.03 -5.10 -7.37
C ASN A 87 18.53 -4.71 -5.98
N SER A 88 18.90 -5.49 -4.96
CA SER A 88 18.50 -5.27 -3.58
C SER A 88 19.05 -3.97 -2.95
N PHE A 89 19.95 -3.27 -3.63
CA PHE A 89 20.48 -1.98 -3.17
C PHE A 89 19.70 -0.77 -3.69
N GLU A 90 18.79 -0.97 -4.65
CA GLU A 90 18.04 0.14 -5.29
C GLU A 90 16.56 -0.18 -5.46
N ASP A 91 15.69 0.53 -4.74
CA ASP A 91 14.25 0.44 -4.93
C ASP A 91 13.82 1.08 -6.27
N THR A 92 12.75 0.56 -6.88
CA THR A 92 12.17 1.18 -8.09
C THR A 92 11.08 2.17 -7.71
N ARG A 93 11.20 3.42 -8.16
CA ARG A 93 10.16 4.45 -7.93
C ARG A 93 8.89 4.12 -8.71
N VAL A 94 7.75 4.22 -8.05
CA VAL A 94 6.44 4.06 -8.68
C VAL A 94 6.11 5.31 -9.50
N ASN A 95 5.92 5.12 -10.81
CA ASN A 95 5.45 6.16 -11.73
C ASN A 95 4.15 5.69 -12.38
N GLY A 96 3.07 6.44 -12.17
CA GLY A 96 1.73 5.99 -12.56
C GLY A 96 1.27 4.83 -11.68
N THR A 97 0.65 3.83 -12.31
CA THR A 97 0.16 2.62 -11.63
C THR A 97 1.01 1.44 -12.07
N ILE A 98 1.62 0.73 -11.11
CA ILE A 98 2.46 -0.44 -11.40
C ILE A 98 1.92 -1.69 -10.72
N PRO A 99 2.12 -2.90 -11.29
CA PRO A 99 1.79 -4.14 -10.61
C PRO A 99 2.62 -4.32 -9.33
N LEU A 100 1.99 -4.86 -8.30
CA LEU A 100 2.62 -5.23 -7.03
C LEU A 100 2.29 -6.70 -6.75
N GLN A 101 3.28 -7.51 -6.39
CA GLN A 101 3.05 -8.92 -6.06
C GLN A 101 2.73 -9.09 -4.58
N ILE A 102 1.94 -10.12 -4.24
CA ILE A 102 1.79 -10.53 -2.84
C ILE A 102 3.16 -10.91 -2.28
N GLY A 103 3.47 -10.43 -1.08
CA GLY A 103 4.75 -10.65 -0.41
C GLY A 103 5.87 -9.69 -0.83
N GLN A 104 5.71 -8.96 -1.94
CA GLN A 104 6.68 -7.96 -2.39
C GLN A 104 6.67 -6.75 -1.45
N LEU A 105 7.85 -6.28 -1.03
CA LEU A 105 7.96 -5.07 -0.25
C LEU A 105 7.73 -3.84 -1.13
N PHE A 106 7.04 -2.86 -0.56
CA PHE A 106 6.90 -1.53 -1.13
C PHE A 106 7.08 -0.48 -0.05
N ARG A 107 7.53 0.71 -0.44
CA ARG A 107 7.82 1.82 0.46
C ARG A 107 6.95 3.01 0.13
N VAL A 108 6.28 3.56 1.14
CA VAL A 108 5.50 4.79 1.05
C VAL A 108 6.20 5.84 1.91
N GLY A 109 6.81 6.84 1.27
CA GLY A 109 7.72 7.76 1.94
C GLY A 109 8.95 7.04 2.50
N ARG A 110 8.97 6.83 3.82
CA ARG A 110 10.05 6.08 4.52
C ARG A 110 9.58 4.79 5.19
N THR A 111 8.28 4.52 5.16
CA THR A 111 7.70 3.33 5.76
C THR A 111 7.63 2.21 4.72
N TRP A 112 8.23 1.07 5.05
CA TRP A 112 8.13 -0.16 4.28
C TRP A 112 6.88 -0.92 4.69
N LEU A 113 6.19 -1.47 3.70
CA LEU A 113 4.96 -2.23 3.85
C LEU A 113 5.00 -3.47 2.97
N ARG A 114 4.13 -4.44 3.29
CA ARG A 114 3.94 -5.66 2.52
C ARG A 114 2.48 -6.09 2.53
N ILE A 115 2.00 -6.59 1.41
CA ILE A 115 0.68 -7.24 1.32
C ILE A 115 0.86 -8.74 1.48
N GLN A 116 0.01 -9.36 2.30
CA GLN A 116 -0.04 -10.80 2.48
C GLN A 116 -1.48 -11.31 2.41
N ILE A 117 -1.67 -12.55 1.99
CA ILE A 117 -2.97 -13.20 2.06
C ILE A 117 -3.22 -13.56 3.53
N SER A 118 -4.34 -13.12 4.08
CA SER A 118 -4.77 -13.51 5.42
C SER A 118 -5.20 -14.97 5.41
N GLU A 119 -4.72 -15.76 6.37
CA GLU A 119 -5.18 -17.14 6.61
C GLU A 119 -6.65 -17.21 7.08
#